data_AF-A0A4Y9PB78-F1
#
_entry.id   AF-A0A4Y9PB78-F1
#
_cell.length_a   1.000
_cell.length_b   1.000
_cell.length_c   1.000
_cell.angle_alpha   90.00
_cell.angle_beta   90.00
_cell.angle_gamma   90.00
#
_symmetry.space_group_name_H-M   'P 1'
#
loop_
_entity.id
_entity.type
_entity.pdbx_description
1 polymer ?
#
loop_
_entity_poly.entity_id
_entity_poly.type
_entity_poly.pdbx_seq_one_letter_code
_entity_poly.pdbx_strand_id
1 'polypeptide(L)' 'MTYAADRLHEEVAYVAYHLHWSLDDLLDLEHADRRRYVEEIGRINARVQQELR' A
#
# COMPACT_ATOMS: atom_id res chain seq x y z
N MET A 1 16.43 -14.17 0.64
CA MET A 1 16.09 -13.46 -0.59
C MET A 1 15.89 -12.00 -0.22
N THR A 2 16.71 -11.10 -0.73
CA THR A 2 16.54 -9.65 -0.52
C THR A 2 15.23 -9.22 -1.15
N TYR A 3 14.38 -8.55 -0.39
CA TYR A 3 13.21 -7.88 -0.94
C TYR A 3 13.69 -6.93 -2.04
N ALA A 4 13.14 -7.03 -3.25
CA ALA A 4 13.54 -6.15 -4.34
C ALA A 4 13.18 -4.71 -3.94
N ALA A 5 14.17 -3.81 -3.94
CA ALA A 5 13.97 -2.41 -3.53
C ALA A 5 12.85 -1.73 -4.33
N ASP A 6 12.66 -2.13 -5.59
CA ASP A 6 11.59 -1.63 -6.46
C ASP A 6 10.20 -1.98 -5.92
N ARG A 7 9.99 -3.22 -5.45
CA ARG A 7 8.72 -3.64 -4.83
C ARG A 7 8.39 -2.84 -3.57
N LEU A 8 9.41 -2.55 -2.75
CA LEU A 8 9.22 -1.72 -1.56
C LEU A 8 8.79 -0.30 -1.96
N HIS A 9 9.42 0.27 -2.98
CA HIS A 9 9.10 1.62 -3.45
C HIS A 9 7.66 1.70 -3.99
N GLU A 10 7.22 0.69 -4.75
CA GLU A 10 5.84 0.59 -5.24
C GLU A 10 4.82 0.53 -4.10
N GLU A 11 5.06 -0.31 -3.08
CA GLU A 11 4.16 -0.43 -1.92
C GLU A 11 4.05 0.87 -1.15
N VAL A 12 5.18 1.53 -0.88
CA VAL A 12 5.22 2.81 -0.16
C VAL A 12 4.48 3.88 -0.94
N ALA A 13 4.74 4.01 -2.25
CA ALA A 13 4.07 4.98 -3.10
C ALA A 13 2.55 4.75 -3.16
N TYR A 14 2.12 3.47 -3.25
CA TYR A 14 0.70 3.12 -3.28
C TYR A 14 -0.02 3.52 -1.99
N VAL A 15 0.56 3.19 -0.82
CA VAL A 15 -0.03 3.52 0.47
C VAL A 15 -0.01 5.04 0.70
N ALA A 16 1.09 5.72 0.38
CA ALA A 16 1.18 7.17 0.48
C ALA A 16 0.13 7.89 -0.40
N TYR A 17 -0.11 7.40 -1.61
CA TYR A 17 -1.11 7.98 -2.51
C TYR A 17 -2.54 7.85 -1.97
N HIS A 18 -2.86 6.71 -1.33
CA HIS A 18 -4.22 6.43 -0.87
C HIS A 18 -4.53 6.89 0.55
N LEU A 19 -3.55 6.88 1.45
CA LEU A 19 -3.74 7.21 2.87
C LEU A 19 -3.02 8.50 3.29
N HIS A 20 -2.18 9.08 2.42
CA HIS A 20 -1.46 10.33 2.66
C HIS A 20 -0.58 10.32 3.91
N TRP A 21 -0.09 9.14 4.31
CA TRP A 21 0.88 9.00 5.39
C TRP A 21 2.25 9.53 4.95
N SER A 22 3.05 9.96 5.93
CA SER A 22 4.40 10.43 5.66
C SER A 22 5.30 9.28 5.22
N LEU A 23 6.40 9.59 4.52
CA LEU A 23 7.37 8.57 4.14
C LEU A 23 7.98 7.89 5.36
N ASP A 24 8.25 8.65 6.43
CA ASP A 24 8.85 8.14 7.66
C ASP A 24 7.93 7.10 8.33
N ASP A 25 6.64 7.41 8.46
CA ASP A 25 5.66 6.48 9.02
C ASP A 25 5.58 5.18 8.21
N LEU A 26 5.72 5.25 6.88
CA LEU A 26 5.65 4.10 5.99
C LEU A 26 6.91 3.24 6.00
N LEU A 27 8.07 3.85 6.22
CA LEU A 27 9.35 3.15 6.34
C LEU A 27 9.47 2.44 7.70
N ASP A 28 8.81 2.96 8.74
CA ASP A 28 8.74 2.32 10.07
C ASP A 28 7.76 1.13 10.12
N LEU A 29 6.87 0.97 9.14
CA LEU A 29 5.97 -0.19 9.07
C LEU A 29 6.72 -1.50 8.80
N GLU A 30 6.38 -2.53 9.57
CA GLU A 30 6.80 -3.88 9.25
C GLU A 30 6.33 -4.30 7.85
N HIS A 31 7.17 -5.08 7.14
CA HIS A 31 6.84 -5.56 5.80
C HIS A 31 5.50 -6.30 5.73
N ALA A 32 5.11 -7.01 6.79
CA ALA A 32 3.83 -7.73 6.85
C ALA A 32 2.64 -6.77 6.91
N ASP A 33 2.74 -5.73 7.74
CA ASP A 33 1.68 -4.74 7.92
C ASP A 33 1.49 -3.89 6.66
N ARG A 34 2.58 -3.43 6.03
CA ARG A 34 2.49 -2.68 4.78
C ARG A 34 1.79 -3.48 3.69
N ARG A 35 2.12 -4.76 3.52
CA ARG A 35 1.43 -5.63 2.54
C ARG A 35 -0.06 -5.79 2.85
N ARG A 36 -0.42 -5.90 4.13
CA ARG A 36 -1.84 -5.94 4.53
C ARG A 36 -2.58 -4.66 4.14
N TYR A 37 -1.98 -3.49 4.34
CA TYR A 37 -2.59 -2.22 3.91
C TYR A 37 -2.76 -2.15 2.39
N VAL A 38 -1.75 -2.55 1.62
CA VAL A 38 -1.83 -2.61 0.16
C VAL A 38 -3.01 -3.49 -0.29
N GLU A 39 -3.17 -4.67 0.32
CA GLU A 39 -4.30 -5.56 0.01
C GLU A 39 -5.67 -4.95 0.35
N GLU A 40 -5.82 -4.37 1.54
CA GLU A 40 -7.11 -3.78 1.97
C GLU A 40 -7.50 -2.58 1.11
N ILE A 41 -6.54 -1.69 0.79
CA ILE A 41 -6.77 -0.56 -0.12
C ILE A 41 -7.24 -1.08 -1.48
N GLY A 42 -6.58 -2.12 -2.00
CA GLY A 42 -6.99 -2.77 -3.25
C GLY A 42 -8.42 -3.31 -3.22
N ARG A 43 -8.82 -3.99 -2.14
CA ARG A 43 -10.19 -4.52 -1.97
C ARG A 43 -11.23 -3.40 -1.89
N ILE A 44 -10.95 -2.33 -1.15
CA ILE A 44 -11.85 -1.17 -1.03
C ILE A 44 -12.05 -0.54 -2.40
N ASN A 45 -10.97 -0.26 -3.12
CA ASN A 45 -11.03 0.34 -4.45
C ASN A 45 -11.76 -0.55 -5.45
N ALA A 46 -11.54 -1.86 -5.42
CA ALA A 46 -12.25 -2.81 -6.27
C ALA A 46 -13.76 -2.78 -6.03
N ARG A 47 -14.21 -2.72 -4.77
CA ARG A 47 -15.63 -2.60 -4.41
C ARG A 47 -16.22 -1.27 -4.90
N VAL A 48 -15.55 -0.15 -4.64
CA VAL A 48 -16.00 1.17 -5.09
C VAL A 48 -16.14 1.23 -6.62
N GLN A 49 -15.19 0.66 -7.35
CA GLN A 49 -15.24 0.58 -8.81
C GLN A 49 -16.37 -0.31 -9.34
N GLN A 50 -16.82 -1.30 -8.57
CA GLN A 50 -17.98 -2.13 -8.92
C GLN A 50 -19.30 -1.39 -8.68
N GLU A 51 -19.40 -0.59 -7.62
CA GLU A 51 -20.60 0.19 -7.30
C GLU A 51 -20.81 1.39 -8.25
N LEU A 52 -19.73 1.92 -8.82
CA LEU A 52 -19.76 3.04 -9.77
C LEU A 52 -20.10 2.63 -11.22
N ARG A 53 -20.22 1.33 -11.50
CA ARG A 53 -20.58 0.80 -12.83
C ARG A 53 -22.09 0.57 -12.95
#